data_AF-K1QFY3-F1
#
_entry.id   AF-K1QFY3-F1
#
_cell.length_a   1.000
_cell.length_b   1.000
_cell.length_c   1.000
_cell.angle_alpha   90.00
_cell.angle_beta   90.00
_cell.angle_gamma   90.00
#
_symmetry.space_group_name_H-M   'P 1'
#
loop_
_entity.id
_entity.type
_entity.pdbx_description
1 polymer ?
#
loop_
_entity_poly.entity_id
_entity_poly.type
_entity_poly.pdbx_seq_one_letter_code
_entity_poly.pdbx_strand_id
1 'polypeptide(L)'
;MCNRTCSLWCAGGICDKHTATCSNGCVQNWTGSQCDGCDSNHHGPSCSLECNHNCENSTCNDTTGFCTVGCKTGFYGDKCNRQCTCCPSGCDRLTGRCYGDCPVGKFWVLCDKACNQGCNVNNHRIFKNNACKRHDVNQEEKKDTDTISTPGIYDTAEENAGYQELGQLSGQSHYDHLQGPATNK
;
A
#
# COMPACT_ATOMS: atom_id res chain seq x y z
N MET A 1 46.14 -0.63 -1.06
CA MET A 1 45.31 0.38 -0.36
C MET A 1 44.07 -0.33 0.17
N CYS A 2 43.92 -0.48 1.49
CA CYS A 2 42.63 -0.91 2.07
C CYS A 2 41.77 0.33 2.30
N ASN A 3 40.68 0.46 1.55
CA ASN A 3 39.76 1.61 1.59
C ASN A 3 38.40 1.26 2.20
N ARG A 4 38.35 0.22 3.04
CA ARG A 4 37.12 -0.21 3.70
C ARG A 4 37.30 -0.09 5.21
N THR A 5 36.56 0.84 5.79
CA THR A 5 36.34 0.94 7.23
C THR A 5 35.18 0.04 7.62
N CYS A 6 35.26 -0.57 8.79
CA CYS A 6 34.12 -1.27 9.38
C CYS A 6 32.95 -0.30 9.57
N SER A 7 31.72 -0.81 9.52
CA SER A 7 30.54 -0.04 9.95
C SER A 7 30.78 0.51 11.36
N LEU A 8 30.37 1.77 11.59
CA LEU A 8 30.42 2.38 12.91
C LEU A 8 29.55 1.61 13.93
N TRP A 9 28.64 0.77 13.44
CA TRP A 9 27.65 0.03 14.21
C TRP A 9 28.06 -1.43 14.47
N CYS A 10 29.27 -1.84 14.08
CA CYS A 10 29.86 -3.10 14.55
C CYS A 10 30.15 -3.02 16.05
N ALA A 11 29.73 -4.02 16.83
CA ALA A 11 30.08 -4.10 18.24
C ALA A 11 31.60 -4.19 18.42
N GLY A 12 32.19 -3.21 19.10
CA GLY A 12 33.64 -3.08 19.28
C GLY A 12 34.41 -2.64 18.03
N GLY A 13 33.72 -2.25 16.95
CA GLY A 13 34.37 -1.75 15.72
C GLY A 13 35.20 -2.80 14.96
N ILE A 14 35.01 -4.09 15.24
CA ILE A 14 35.76 -5.19 14.62
C ILE A 14 34.92 -5.81 13.51
N CYS A 15 35.49 -5.89 12.32
CA CYS A 15 34.90 -6.59 11.19
C CYS A 15 35.95 -7.38 10.41
N ASP A 16 35.49 -8.39 9.66
CA ASP A 16 36.32 -9.11 8.72
C ASP A 16 36.80 -8.18 7.60
N LYS A 17 38.11 -8.19 7.34
CA LYS A 17 38.76 -7.24 6.42
C LYS A 17 38.37 -7.39 4.94
N HIS A 18 37.79 -8.53 4.56
CA HIS A 18 37.41 -8.82 3.17
C HIS A 18 35.91 -8.63 2.93
N THR A 19 35.09 -9.10 3.87
CA THR A 19 33.62 -9.13 3.77
C THR A 19 32.93 -7.99 4.50
N ALA A 20 33.66 -7.22 5.34
CA ALA A 20 33.13 -6.20 6.24
C ALA A 20 32.12 -6.73 7.28
N THR A 21 32.02 -8.05 7.44
CA THR A 21 31.11 -8.68 8.41
C THR A 21 31.57 -8.36 9.84
N CYS A 22 30.70 -7.80 10.67
CA CYS A 22 31.01 -7.47 12.06
C CYS A 22 31.20 -8.75 12.89
N SER A 23 32.39 -8.96 13.43
CA SER A 23 32.77 -10.22 14.08
C SER A 23 32.06 -10.45 15.41
N ASN A 24 31.67 -9.36 16.09
CA ASN A 24 30.97 -9.40 17.38
C ASN A 24 29.48 -9.04 17.24
N GLY A 25 28.93 -9.07 16.02
CA GLY A 25 27.58 -8.58 15.75
C GLY A 25 27.46 -7.06 15.81
N CYS A 26 26.23 -6.58 16.03
CA CYS A 26 25.86 -5.17 15.94
C CYS A 26 25.63 -4.53 17.30
N VAL A 27 25.77 -3.21 17.35
CA VAL A 27 25.29 -2.41 18.49
C VAL A 27 23.76 -2.35 18.50
N GLN A 28 23.19 -1.89 19.63
CA GLN A 28 21.74 -1.80 19.85
C GLN A 28 21.02 -1.11 18.69
N ASN A 29 19.87 -1.67 18.27
CA ASN A 29 19.00 -1.23 17.17
C ASN A 29 19.47 -1.51 15.74
N TRP A 30 20.65 -2.11 15.57
CA TRP A 30 21.21 -2.46 14.27
C TRP A 30 21.19 -3.96 14.03
N THR A 31 21.07 -4.35 12.77
CA THR A 31 21.07 -5.75 12.32
C THR A 31 21.79 -5.90 10.98
N GLY A 32 21.89 -7.15 10.52
CA GLY A 32 22.62 -7.51 9.30
C GLY A 32 24.08 -7.85 9.58
N SER A 33 24.72 -8.55 8.64
CA SER A 33 26.11 -8.98 8.81
C SER A 33 27.09 -7.81 8.87
N GLN A 34 26.76 -6.69 8.23
CA GLN A 34 27.57 -5.47 8.20
C GLN A 34 27.00 -4.35 9.09
N CYS A 35 25.95 -4.62 9.87
CA CYS A 35 25.27 -3.63 10.72
C CYS A 35 24.87 -2.37 9.94
N ASP A 36 24.18 -2.59 8.82
CA ASP A 36 23.72 -1.58 7.87
C ASP A 36 22.18 -1.46 7.80
N GLY A 37 21.46 -2.37 8.47
CA GLY A 37 20.00 -2.31 8.63
C GLY A 37 19.59 -2.05 10.07
N CYS A 38 18.34 -1.62 10.25
CA CYS A 38 17.73 -1.54 11.57
C CYS A 38 17.15 -2.89 11.99
N ASP A 39 17.14 -3.17 13.28
CA ASP A 39 16.31 -4.25 13.80
C ASP A 39 14.83 -4.03 13.46
N SER A 40 14.02 -5.06 13.66
CA SER A 40 12.64 -5.06 13.14
C SER A 40 11.73 -4.01 13.77
N ASN A 41 12.10 -3.45 14.92
CA ASN A 41 11.34 -2.47 15.69
C ASN A 41 11.89 -1.05 15.60
N HIS A 42 12.94 -0.79 14.82
CA HIS A 42 13.46 0.55 14.58
C HIS A 42 13.54 0.90 13.10
N HIS A 43 13.56 2.20 12.82
CA HIS A 43 13.66 2.75 11.48
C HIS A 43 14.31 4.13 11.47
N GLY A 44 14.49 4.68 10.26
CA GLY A 44 14.98 6.02 10.02
C GLY A 44 16.50 6.16 10.14
N PRO A 45 17.00 7.40 10.07
CA PRO A 45 18.44 7.66 10.17
C PRO A 45 18.99 7.10 11.47
N SER A 46 20.05 6.32 11.37
CA SER A 46 20.74 5.70 12.50
C SER A 46 19.89 4.77 13.38
N CYS A 47 18.76 4.26 12.88
CA CYS A 47 17.86 3.35 13.62
C CYS A 47 17.40 3.90 14.98
N SER A 48 17.19 5.22 15.05
CA SER A 48 16.84 5.93 16.28
C SER A 48 15.33 6.13 16.47
N LEU A 49 14.51 5.76 15.48
CA LEU A 49 13.06 5.91 15.56
C LEU A 49 12.43 4.54 15.79
N GLU A 50 11.60 4.41 16.82
CA GLU A 50 10.84 3.19 17.05
C GLU A 50 9.69 3.06 16.04
N CYS A 51 9.43 1.84 15.59
CA CYS A 51 8.21 1.50 14.89
C CYS A 51 6.98 1.85 15.75
N ASN A 52 5.89 2.25 15.10
CA ASN A 52 4.65 2.52 15.83
C ASN A 52 4.21 1.26 16.58
N HIS A 53 3.93 1.39 17.89
CA HIS A 53 3.43 0.29 18.71
C HIS A 53 2.11 -0.30 18.21
N ASN A 54 1.39 0.39 17.32
CA ASN A 54 0.18 -0.10 16.65
C ASN A 54 0.46 -0.91 15.38
N CYS A 55 1.71 -1.02 14.94
CA CYS A 55 2.10 -2.05 13.98
C CYS A 55 1.95 -3.43 14.63
N GLU A 56 1.53 -4.43 13.85
CA GLU A 56 1.54 -5.82 14.30
C GLU A 56 2.99 -6.25 14.60
N ASN A 57 3.19 -6.92 15.74
CA ASN A 57 4.51 -7.24 16.31
C ASN A 57 5.45 -6.04 16.53
N SER A 58 4.95 -4.80 16.48
CA SER A 58 5.77 -3.57 16.49
C SER A 58 6.84 -3.57 15.38
N THR A 59 6.54 -4.20 14.24
CA THR A 59 7.49 -4.33 13.12
C THR A 59 7.22 -3.34 12.01
N CYS A 60 8.26 -2.73 11.46
CA CYS A 60 8.16 -1.79 10.36
C CYS A 60 9.38 -1.82 9.44
N ASN A 61 9.24 -1.20 8.28
CA ASN A 61 10.31 -1.04 7.32
C ASN A 61 11.35 -0.05 7.88
N ASP A 62 12.60 -0.46 7.89
CA ASP A 62 13.77 0.25 8.41
C ASP A 62 13.98 1.67 7.86
N THR A 63 13.44 1.97 6.67
CA THR A 63 13.64 3.25 6.00
C THR A 63 12.41 4.14 6.15
N THR A 64 11.24 3.62 5.79
CA THR A 64 9.98 4.37 5.71
C THR A 64 9.23 4.43 7.03
N GLY A 65 9.46 3.47 7.92
CA GLY A 65 8.67 3.25 9.13
C GLY A 65 7.26 2.70 8.86
N PHE A 66 6.99 2.18 7.66
CA PHE A 66 5.71 1.55 7.32
C PHE A 66 5.61 0.17 7.96
N CYS A 67 4.48 -0.13 8.59
CA CYS A 67 4.25 -1.40 9.24
C CYS A 67 4.24 -2.53 8.20
N THR A 68 5.14 -3.50 8.32
CA THR A 68 5.35 -4.53 7.28
C THR A 68 4.31 -5.64 7.31
N VAL A 69 3.70 -5.88 8.48
CA VAL A 69 2.67 -6.89 8.68
C VAL A 69 1.25 -6.29 8.65
N GLY A 70 1.14 -4.98 8.91
CA GLY A 70 -0.13 -4.26 9.03
C GLY A 70 -0.40 -3.77 10.45
N CYS A 71 -1.65 -3.35 10.71
CA CYS A 71 -2.05 -2.70 11.95
C CYS A 71 -2.74 -3.63 12.94
N LYS A 72 -2.53 -3.37 14.22
CA LYS A 72 -3.36 -3.93 15.31
C LYS A 72 -4.83 -3.55 15.11
N THR A 73 -5.73 -4.41 15.60
CA THR A 73 -7.17 -4.17 15.53
C THR A 73 -7.55 -2.81 16.10
N GLY A 74 -8.33 -2.04 15.33
CA GLY A 74 -8.74 -0.68 15.71
C GLY A 74 -7.83 0.43 15.16
N PHE A 75 -6.77 0.08 14.42
CA PHE A 75 -5.88 1.04 13.76
C PHE A 75 -5.76 0.77 12.26
N TYR A 76 -5.42 1.80 11.50
CA TYR A 76 -5.24 1.71 10.06
C TYR A 76 -4.20 2.70 9.50
N GLY A 77 -3.87 2.51 8.21
CA GLY A 77 -2.92 3.30 7.44
C GLY A 77 -1.51 2.75 7.50
N ASP A 78 -0.62 3.20 6.60
CA ASP A 78 0.71 2.59 6.39
C ASP A 78 1.59 2.55 7.66
N LYS A 79 1.39 3.50 8.57
CA LYS A 79 2.10 3.59 9.87
C LYS A 79 1.22 3.28 11.08
N CYS A 80 -0.02 2.83 10.88
CA CYS A 80 -0.98 2.51 11.93
C CYS A 80 -1.18 3.62 12.98
N ASN A 81 -1.04 4.88 12.56
CA ASN A 81 -1.21 6.05 13.42
C ASN A 81 -2.64 6.61 13.39
N ARG A 82 -3.53 5.99 12.63
CA ARG A 82 -4.95 6.38 12.53
C ARG A 82 -5.80 5.34 13.22
N GLN A 83 -6.81 5.78 13.96
CA GLN A 83 -7.71 4.91 14.70
C GLN A 83 -9.01 4.71 13.93
N CYS A 84 -9.55 3.50 13.93
CA CYS A 84 -10.90 3.19 13.46
C CYS A 84 -11.93 3.90 14.35
N THR A 85 -12.28 5.14 14.01
CA THR A 85 -13.33 5.89 14.70
C THR A 85 -14.68 5.62 14.05
N CYS A 86 -15.75 5.54 14.85
CA CYS A 86 -17.13 5.41 14.36
C CYS A 86 -17.44 4.13 13.56
N CYS A 87 -16.60 3.08 13.67
CA CYS A 87 -16.84 1.76 13.10
C CYS A 87 -17.13 0.74 14.22
N PRO A 88 -18.40 0.46 14.58
CA PRO A 88 -18.74 -0.46 15.66
C PRO A 88 -18.16 -1.87 15.46
N SER A 89 -18.08 -2.30 14.21
CA SER A 89 -17.56 -3.63 13.83
C SER A 89 -16.06 -3.63 13.49
N GLY A 90 -15.35 -2.51 13.69
CA GLY A 90 -13.97 -2.32 13.28
C GLY A 90 -13.82 -1.81 11.85
N CYS A 91 -12.58 -1.62 11.40
CA CYS A 91 -12.28 -1.09 10.07
C CYS A 91 -11.10 -1.82 9.41
N ASP A 92 -11.05 -1.71 8.08
CA ASP A 92 -9.98 -2.22 7.25
C ASP A 92 -8.63 -1.59 7.64
N ARG A 93 -7.62 -2.43 7.82
CA ARG A 93 -6.32 -2.05 8.40
C ARG A 93 -5.48 -1.18 7.46
N LEU A 94 -5.78 -1.16 6.16
CA LEU A 94 -5.06 -0.33 5.19
C LEU A 94 -5.82 0.98 4.93
N THR A 95 -7.10 0.86 4.56
CA THR A 95 -7.92 1.97 4.06
C THR A 95 -8.70 2.69 5.15
N GLY A 96 -8.89 2.07 6.31
CA GLY A 96 -9.74 2.60 7.39
C GLY A 96 -11.24 2.42 7.15
N ARG A 97 -11.64 1.78 6.05
CA ARG A 97 -13.05 1.55 5.72
C ARG A 97 -13.74 0.71 6.79
N CYS A 98 -14.86 1.17 7.35
CA CYS A 98 -15.61 0.39 8.33
C CYS A 98 -16.08 -0.95 7.74
N TYR A 99 -16.03 -2.02 8.56
CA TYR A 99 -16.71 -3.26 8.23
C TYR A 99 -18.22 -3.05 8.43
N GLY A 100 -19.00 -3.21 7.36
CA GLY A 100 -20.46 -3.01 7.38
C GLY A 100 -20.91 -1.57 7.14
N ASP A 101 -22.19 -1.33 7.40
CA ASP A 101 -22.82 -0.02 7.18
C ASP A 101 -22.51 0.97 8.28
N CYS A 102 -22.48 2.26 7.92
CA CYS A 102 -22.33 3.33 8.90
C CYS A 102 -23.53 3.36 9.87
N PRO A 103 -23.30 3.76 11.13
CA PRO A 103 -24.39 4.08 12.04
C PRO A 103 -25.37 5.08 11.42
N VAL A 104 -26.64 4.96 11.80
CA VAL A 104 -27.72 5.83 11.31
C VAL A 104 -27.33 7.31 11.46
N GLY A 105 -27.48 8.07 10.38
CA GLY A 105 -27.14 9.50 10.32
C GLY A 105 -25.67 9.80 10.02
N LYS A 106 -24.82 8.80 9.76
CA LYS A 106 -23.43 8.99 9.30
C LYS A 106 -23.18 8.45 7.89
N PHE A 107 -22.17 8.98 7.23
CA PHE A 107 -21.74 8.59 5.89
C PHE A 107 -20.23 8.78 5.69
N TRP A 108 -19.77 8.54 4.45
CA TRP A 108 -18.37 8.50 4.01
C TRP A 108 -17.63 7.20 4.38
N VAL A 109 -16.39 7.04 3.89
CA VAL A 109 -15.60 5.79 4.02
C VAL A 109 -15.31 5.45 5.49
N LEU A 110 -15.14 6.47 6.34
CA LEU A 110 -14.80 6.36 7.76
C LEU A 110 -16.00 6.56 8.70
N CYS A 111 -17.21 6.71 8.15
CA CYS A 111 -18.41 7.04 8.93
C CYS A 111 -18.24 8.26 9.86
N ASP A 112 -17.41 9.23 9.47
CA ASP A 112 -17.05 10.42 10.26
C ASP A 112 -17.92 11.64 9.92
N LYS A 113 -18.65 11.60 8.80
CA LYS A 113 -19.53 12.69 8.36
C LYS A 113 -20.97 12.46 8.78
N ALA A 114 -21.59 13.48 9.36
CA ALA A 114 -23.00 13.45 9.73
C ALA A 114 -23.86 13.91 8.55
N CYS A 115 -24.98 13.23 8.28
CA CYS A 115 -25.83 13.52 7.12
C CYS A 115 -26.53 14.89 7.17
N ASN A 116 -26.47 15.61 8.29
CA ASN A 116 -26.92 17.01 8.38
C ASN A 116 -25.85 18.02 7.86
N GLN A 117 -24.61 17.57 7.62
CA GLN A 117 -23.55 18.34 7.00
C GLN A 117 -23.28 17.78 5.59
N GLY A 118 -23.50 18.60 4.55
CA GLY A 118 -23.26 18.17 3.17
C GLY A 118 -24.49 17.70 2.39
N CYS A 119 -25.71 18.00 2.85
CA CYS A 119 -26.93 17.94 2.02
C CYS A 119 -26.98 19.08 0.97
N ASN A 120 -25.88 19.31 0.24
CA ASN A 120 -25.89 20.20 -0.92
C ASN A 120 -25.01 19.60 -2.03
N VAL A 121 -25.73 19.02 -3.00
CA VAL A 121 -25.37 18.69 -4.40
C VAL A 121 -24.10 17.89 -4.70
N ASN A 122 -24.35 16.75 -5.38
CA ASN A 122 -23.46 15.97 -6.25
C ASN A 122 -22.57 14.87 -5.62
N ASN A 123 -23.16 14.00 -4.79
CA ASN A 123 -22.94 12.54 -4.88
C ASN A 123 -23.89 11.71 -3.97
N HIS A 124 -25.15 11.65 -4.39
CA HIS A 124 -26.12 10.55 -4.18
C HIS A 124 -26.34 9.93 -2.79
N ARG A 125 -26.37 10.69 -1.68
CA ARG A 125 -27.08 10.27 -0.45
C ARG A 125 -27.95 11.38 0.13
N ILE A 126 -29.27 11.16 0.20
CA ILE A 126 -30.24 12.09 0.80
C ILE A 126 -30.62 11.60 2.20
N PHE A 127 -30.68 12.52 3.16
CA PHE A 127 -31.25 12.25 4.48
C PHE A 127 -32.78 12.20 4.36
N LYS A 128 -33.36 11.00 4.37
CA LYS A 128 -34.82 10.81 4.30
C LYS A 128 -35.24 9.73 5.30
N ASN A 129 -36.23 10.04 6.14
CA ASN A 129 -36.73 9.18 7.23
C ASN A 129 -35.61 8.73 8.20
N ASN A 130 -34.81 9.68 8.70
CA ASN A 130 -33.66 9.43 9.58
C ASN A 130 -32.56 8.52 9.02
N ALA A 131 -32.59 8.13 7.74
CA ALA A 131 -31.59 7.28 7.12
C ALA A 131 -30.93 7.99 5.92
N CYS A 132 -29.64 7.73 5.70
CA CYS A 132 -28.91 8.25 4.55
C CYS A 132 -29.12 7.27 3.39
N LYS A 133 -30.10 7.55 2.54
CA LYS A 133 -30.48 6.67 1.43
C LYS A 133 -29.73 7.07 0.17
N ARG A 134 -29.31 6.10 -0.64
CA ARG A 134 -28.89 6.38 -2.04
C ARG A 134 -30.06 7.09 -2.72
N HIS A 135 -29.80 8.21 -3.39
CA HIS A 135 -30.81 8.81 -4.24
C HIS A 135 -30.74 8.12 -5.58
N ASP A 136 -31.53 7.08 -5.79
CA ASP A 136 -31.74 6.53 -7.11
C ASP A 136 -32.61 7.54 -7.88
N VAL A 137 -31.98 8.34 -8.75
CA VAL A 137 -32.70 9.16 -9.72
C VAL A 137 -33.34 8.16 -10.68
N ASN A 138 -34.67 8.12 -10.73
CA ASN A 138 -35.43 7.32 -11.69
C ASN A 138 -34.85 7.52 -13.11
N GLN A 139 -34.17 6.51 -13.65
CA GLN A 139 -34.28 6.19 -15.07
C GLN A 139 -35.50 5.27 -15.18
N GLU A 140 -36.50 5.70 -15.94
CA GLU A 140 -37.59 4.84 -16.36
C GLU A 140 -37.03 3.60 -17.10
N GLU A 141 -37.41 2.44 -16.57
CA GLU A 141 -37.38 1.08 -17.14
C GLU A 141 -36.23 0.68 -18.11
N LYS A 142 -35.41 -0.27 -17.66
CA LYS A 142 -35.16 -1.50 -18.44
C LYS A 142 -34.72 -2.68 -17.55
N LYS A 143 -35.75 -3.49 -17.23
CA LYS A 143 -35.85 -4.94 -17.16
C LYS A 143 -34.65 -5.75 -16.61
N ASP A 144 -34.99 -6.58 -15.61
CA ASP A 144 -34.21 -7.68 -15.05
C ASP A 144 -33.38 -8.46 -16.08
N THR A 145 -32.08 -8.59 -15.80
CA THR A 145 -31.37 -9.87 -15.98
C THR A 145 -30.15 -9.89 -15.04
N ASP A 146 -30.12 -10.85 -14.12
CA ASP A 146 -28.94 -11.22 -13.35
C ASP A 146 -27.71 -11.36 -14.25
N THR A 147 -26.58 -10.76 -13.91
CA THR A 147 -25.21 -11.35 -13.93
C THR A 147 -24.18 -10.37 -13.38
N ILE A 148 -23.39 -10.86 -12.42
CA ILE A 148 -22.21 -10.26 -11.79
C ILE A 148 -21.12 -9.99 -12.84
N SER A 149 -20.51 -8.80 -12.86
CA SER A 149 -19.05 -8.63 -13.09
C SER A 149 -18.59 -7.19 -12.80
N THR A 150 -17.57 -7.11 -11.95
CA THR A 150 -16.72 -5.94 -11.70
C THR A 150 -15.96 -5.49 -12.96
N PRO A 151 -15.81 -4.18 -13.25
CA PRO A 151 -14.78 -3.72 -14.18
C PRO A 151 -13.45 -3.58 -13.46
N GLY A 152 -12.44 -4.29 -13.97
CA GLY A 152 -11.04 -4.06 -13.67
C GLY A 152 -10.55 -2.73 -14.24
N ILE A 153 -9.35 -2.35 -13.81
CA ILE A 153 -8.68 -1.05 -13.99
C ILE A 153 -8.23 -0.77 -15.46
N TYR A 154 -8.68 -1.53 -16.45
CA TYR A 154 -8.27 -1.37 -17.85
C TYR A 154 -9.43 -0.97 -18.75
N ASP A 155 -9.94 0.26 -18.62
CA ASP A 155 -10.77 0.87 -19.68
C ASP A 155 -10.73 2.40 -19.54
N THR A 156 -9.57 2.99 -19.83
CA THR A 156 -9.48 4.40 -20.27
C THR A 156 -8.47 4.47 -21.41
N ALA A 157 -8.96 4.43 -22.65
CA ALA A 157 -8.25 4.97 -23.80
C ALA A 157 -9.20 5.98 -24.45
N GLU A 158 -8.90 7.26 -24.27
CA GLU A 158 -9.55 8.37 -24.98
C GLU A 158 -9.19 8.30 -26.47
N GLU A 159 -10.20 8.38 -27.34
CA GLU A 159 -10.03 8.54 -28.78
C GLU A 159 -9.43 9.91 -29.09
N ASN A 160 -8.09 9.99 -29.17
CA ASN A 160 -7.42 11.12 -29.81
C ASN A 160 -7.18 10.80 -31.28
N ALA A 161 -7.98 11.43 -32.14
CA ALA A 161 -7.80 11.44 -33.59
C ALA A 161 -6.49 12.17 -33.96
N GLY A 162 -5.51 11.44 -34.47
CA GLY A 162 -4.27 12.02 -34.99
C GLY A 162 -3.23 10.96 -35.39
N TYR A 163 -3.43 10.29 -36.52
CA TYR A 163 -2.40 9.46 -37.14
C TYR A 163 -1.80 10.19 -38.34
N GLN A 164 -0.49 10.46 -38.30
CA GLN A 164 0.33 10.71 -39.48
C GLN A 164 1.00 9.38 -39.89
N GLU A 165 0.87 9.02 -41.17
CA GLU A 165 1.48 7.86 -41.80
C GLU A 165 3.02 7.91 -41.67
N LEU A 166 3.65 6.86 -41.13
CA LEU A 166 5.11 6.69 -41.17
C LEU A 166 5.47 5.53 -42.09
N GLY A 167 6.33 5.85 -43.05
CA GLY A 167 6.77 4.98 -44.13
C GLY A 167 7.56 3.74 -43.69
N GLN A 168 7.64 2.84 -44.66
CA GLN A 168 8.22 1.51 -44.65
C GLN A 168 9.72 1.51 -44.30
N LEU A 169 10.10 0.87 -43.19
CA LEU A 169 11.48 0.49 -42.90
C LEU A 169 11.53 -1.00 -42.54
N SER A 170 11.99 -1.78 -43.51
CA SER A 170 12.38 -3.18 -43.37
C SER A 170 13.60 -3.32 -42.45
N GLY A 171 13.47 -4.08 -41.37
CA GLY A 171 14.58 -4.54 -40.53
C GLY A 171 14.13 -5.64 -39.57
N GLN A 172 14.87 -6.75 -39.50
CA GLN A 172 14.57 -7.89 -38.64
C GLN A 172 14.67 -7.51 -37.15
N SER A 173 13.68 -7.94 -36.36
CA SER A 173 13.69 -7.75 -34.92
C SER A 173 14.64 -8.75 -34.26
N HIS A 174 15.28 -8.32 -33.17
CA HIS A 174 16.22 -9.09 -32.36
C HIS A 174 15.60 -10.35 -31.69
N TYR A 175 14.28 -10.55 -31.76
CA TYR A 175 13.58 -11.66 -31.11
C TYR A 175 13.63 -13.00 -31.86
N ASP A 176 14.08 -13.03 -33.12
CA ASP A 176 14.15 -14.27 -33.91
C ASP A 176 15.36 -15.18 -33.58
N HIS A 177 16.18 -14.84 -32.57
CA HIS A 177 17.41 -15.57 -32.23
C HIS A 177 17.37 -16.42 -30.94
N LEU A 178 16.20 -16.61 -30.30
CA LEU A 178 16.12 -17.40 -29.05
C LEU A 178 15.37 -18.73 -29.12
N GLN A 179 15.02 -19.23 -30.32
CA GLN A 179 14.61 -20.63 -30.47
C GLN A 179 15.83 -21.54 -30.67
N GLY A 180 16.43 -21.97 -29.55
CA GLY A 180 17.37 -23.09 -29.53
C GLY A 180 16.62 -24.43 -29.64
N PRO A 181 17.17 -25.44 -30.34
CA PRO A 181 16.45 -26.66 -30.70
C PRO A 181 16.34 -27.66 -29.55
N ALA A 182 15.21 -28.37 -29.53
CA ALA A 182 15.03 -29.61 -28.80
C ALA A 182 16.04 -30.67 -29.27
N THR A 183 16.74 -31.31 -28.34
CA THR A 183 17.50 -32.53 -28.62
C THR A 183 17.02 -33.67 -27.73
N ASN A 184 16.40 -34.66 -28.39
CA ASN A 184 16.28 -36.03 -27.95
C ASN A 184 17.68 -36.65 -27.74
N LYS A 185 17.96 -37.18 -26.54
CA LYS A 185 18.52 -38.52 -26.32
C LYS A 185 18.47 -38.91 -24.85
#